data_AF-A0A6C0H891-F1
#
_entry.id   AF-A0A6C0H891-F1
#
_cell.length_a   1.000
_cell.length_b   1.000
_cell.length_c   1.000
_cell.angle_alpha   90.00
_cell.angle_beta   90.00
_cell.angle_gamma   90.00
#
_symmetry.space_group_name_H-M   'P 1'
#
loop_
_entity.id
_entity.type
_entity.pdbx_description
1 polymer ?
#
loop_
_entity_poly.entity_id
_entity_poly.type
_entity_poly.pdbx_seq_one_letter_code
_entity_poly.pdbx_strand_id
1 'polypeptide(L)'
;MKVSIITITQLSRHASLKLLLNSILEQTYTDIIEWILIEGTPNNNDAIVNKQLIDNILSNIKLHYVYKTDLDIDKQKIIKNIDFKGDILMFMDDDDYYSMLYVEHCINKINQSNKKVLGMSTIYLHDIILQKSFKMNGDIFPIAYTKESVLTNINNVDIEDGVIESLVVKIIHNNNNYFNNIITYSASILKLDKIQPLEDQIINYIIPEKYYNTYKNIFRIEDDLHYDIVYLLGGFGISWMPSDTNLGGSEQAVVQLTERWVNEGKTVAVYGNFPNKQTIKGVDYISWNKFPFEKNIKTLIIWRKSGLLMLLNNNFKAKTTILDFHDNMFIYKDIDKNILLNFFNKITYFHLKSEYHKSSFNEYFGNNFNDKIIIIPNGLRIKEFSINAENVIRNPYRFCFCSSYDRSLDQILKYIWPHIYEAEKRAELHIYYGMDYIFDDEFKKNMYQLIGSTKGVMDHGRQPMDIIIREKYLSTFHLYLSSAISEIDCINIRESLICKCIPIISNFGVFKERHGLQYQINYDEVNEDIFKIIANDIISKMNDNEYIENSRNSLLSSNTIISWDDIAKLWLNIL
;
A
#
# COMPACT_ATOMS: atom_id res chain seq x y z
N MET A 1 -1.92 49.59 12.94
CA MET A 1 -0.57 49.04 12.70
C MET A 1 -0.53 48.65 11.24
N LYS A 2 0.47 49.08 10.48
CA LYS A 2 0.56 48.74 9.06
C LYS A 2 0.95 47.27 8.90
N VAL A 3 0.33 46.57 7.95
CA VAL A 3 0.56 45.13 7.74
C VAL A 3 1.25 44.90 6.40
N SER A 4 2.30 44.07 6.43
CA SER A 4 2.92 43.45 5.27
C SER A 4 2.56 41.97 5.25
N ILE A 5 1.95 41.50 4.17
CA ILE A 5 1.66 40.07 3.98
C ILE A 5 2.82 39.44 3.21
N ILE A 6 3.26 38.26 3.60
CA ILE A 6 4.28 37.49 2.89
C ILE A 6 3.72 36.13 2.47
N THR A 7 4.01 35.74 1.23
CA THR A 7 3.63 34.46 0.66
C THR A 7 4.82 33.87 -0.10
N ILE A 8 5.04 32.57 0.07
CA ILE A 8 6.04 31.82 -0.71
C ILE A 8 5.25 31.04 -1.76
N THR A 9 5.61 31.17 -3.04
CA THR A 9 4.88 30.56 -4.15
C THR A 9 5.83 29.90 -5.15
N GLN A 10 5.30 29.02 -5.99
CA GLN A 10 6.05 28.25 -6.98
C GLN A 10 5.26 28.12 -8.29
N LEU A 11 5.96 27.77 -9.38
CA LEU A 11 5.32 27.43 -10.66
C LEU A 11 4.29 26.30 -10.45
N SER A 12 3.13 26.43 -11.12
CA SER A 12 1.89 25.65 -10.98
C SER A 12 0.85 26.17 -9.98
N ARG A 13 1.17 27.17 -9.14
CA ARG A 13 0.22 27.74 -8.14
C ARG A 13 -0.43 29.07 -8.55
N HIS A 14 -0.34 29.45 -9.82
CA HIS A 14 -0.95 30.69 -10.35
C HIS A 14 -2.43 30.88 -10.00
N ALA A 15 -3.22 29.80 -10.10
CA ALA A 15 -4.63 29.85 -9.77
C ALA A 15 -4.86 30.03 -8.25
N SER A 16 -4.00 29.43 -7.42
CA SER A 16 -4.01 29.59 -5.97
C SER A 16 -3.62 31.02 -5.56
N LEU A 17 -2.62 31.62 -6.20
CA LEU A 17 -2.26 33.03 -6.00
C LEU A 17 -3.42 33.99 -6.28
N LYS A 18 -4.24 33.73 -7.31
CA LYS A 18 -5.45 34.52 -7.57
C LYS A 18 -6.48 34.39 -6.45
N LEU A 19 -6.63 33.20 -5.88
CA LEU A 19 -7.53 32.99 -4.73
C LEU A 19 -7.03 33.74 -3.51
N LEU A 20 -5.74 33.62 -3.19
CA LEU A 20 -5.14 34.33 -2.08
C LEU A 20 -5.28 35.86 -2.24
N LEU A 21 -5.04 36.38 -3.44
CA LEU A 21 -5.24 37.81 -3.72
C LEU A 21 -6.67 38.26 -3.43
N ASN A 22 -7.68 37.48 -3.84
CA ASN A 22 -9.07 37.78 -3.51
C ASN A 22 -9.27 37.78 -1.98
N SER A 23 -8.72 36.80 -1.26
CA SER A 23 -8.76 36.77 0.21
C SER A 23 -8.11 37.99 0.85
N ILE A 24 -7.01 38.51 0.29
CA ILE A 24 -6.31 39.72 0.76
C ILE A 24 -7.17 40.97 0.50
N LEU A 25 -7.73 41.11 -0.69
CA LEU A 25 -8.54 42.27 -1.06
C LEU A 25 -9.88 42.34 -0.33
N GLU A 26 -10.40 41.19 0.11
CA GLU A 26 -11.64 41.08 0.86
C GLU A 26 -11.45 41.31 2.37
N GLN A 27 -10.22 41.48 2.86
CA GLN A 27 -9.98 41.74 4.28
C GLN A 27 -10.69 43.00 4.76
N THR A 28 -11.28 42.94 5.97
CA THR A 28 -11.88 44.11 6.63
C THR A 28 -10.82 45.10 7.14
N TYR A 29 -9.59 44.62 7.35
CA TYR A 29 -8.47 45.46 7.78
C TYR A 29 -7.92 46.30 6.62
N THR A 30 -7.97 47.63 6.74
CA THR A 30 -7.66 48.56 5.65
C THR A 30 -6.18 48.94 5.54
N ASP A 31 -5.39 48.78 6.61
CA ASP A 31 -3.97 49.18 6.65
C ASP A 31 -3.01 48.07 6.18
N ILE A 32 -3.45 47.23 5.22
CA ILE A 32 -2.57 46.30 4.50
C ILE A 32 -1.84 47.09 3.42
N ILE A 33 -0.55 47.34 3.62
CA ILE A 33 0.20 48.27 2.76
C ILE A 33 1.01 47.58 1.68
N GLU A 34 1.32 46.29 1.83
CA GLU A 34 2.07 45.52 0.85
C GLU A 34 1.84 44.00 0.95
N TRP A 35 2.07 43.32 -0.17
CA TRP A 35 2.09 41.86 -0.32
C TRP A 35 3.40 41.42 -0.98
N ILE A 36 4.25 40.77 -0.21
CA ILE A 36 5.56 40.32 -0.63
C ILE A 36 5.44 38.86 -1.11
N LEU A 37 5.75 38.61 -2.38
CA LEU A 37 5.83 37.25 -2.91
C LEU A 37 7.29 36.83 -3.01
N ILE A 38 7.58 35.68 -2.42
CA ILE A 38 8.86 35.02 -2.53
C ILE A 38 8.72 33.90 -3.57
N GLU A 39 9.57 33.93 -4.57
CA GLU A 39 9.68 32.88 -5.58
C GLU A 39 10.46 31.71 -5.01
N GLY A 40 9.79 30.58 -4.84
CA GLY A 40 10.38 29.33 -4.37
C GLY A 40 10.63 28.31 -5.47
N THR A 41 10.45 28.67 -6.76
CA THR A 41 10.63 27.72 -7.86
C THR A 41 12.10 27.39 -8.07
N PRO A 42 12.50 26.10 -8.15
CA PRO A 42 13.91 25.71 -8.27
C PRO A 42 14.55 26.00 -9.65
N ASN A 43 13.75 26.35 -10.67
CA ASN A 43 14.20 26.53 -12.05
C ASN A 43 14.02 28.00 -12.50
N ASN A 44 15.08 28.61 -13.02
CA ASN A 44 15.09 30.00 -13.49
C ASN A 44 14.08 30.29 -14.62
N ASN A 45 13.87 29.36 -15.55
CA ASN A 45 12.90 29.58 -16.63
C ASN A 45 11.47 29.62 -16.06
N ASP A 46 11.19 28.73 -15.11
CA ASP A 46 9.90 28.63 -14.46
C ASP A 46 9.63 29.86 -13.57
N ALA A 47 10.67 30.40 -12.91
CA ALA A 47 10.61 31.66 -12.17
C ALA A 47 10.26 32.86 -13.08
N ILE A 48 10.85 32.94 -14.28
CA ILE A 48 10.52 33.99 -15.26
C ILE A 48 9.05 33.92 -15.67
N VAL A 49 8.55 32.70 -15.95
CA VAL A 49 7.13 32.48 -16.28
C VAL A 49 6.23 32.88 -15.13
N ASN A 50 6.57 32.49 -13.90
CA ASN A 50 5.78 32.82 -12.71
C ASN A 50 5.72 34.34 -12.49
N LYS A 51 6.85 35.05 -12.67
CA LYS A 51 6.88 36.51 -12.61
C LYS A 51 5.91 37.17 -13.59
N GLN A 52 5.91 36.75 -14.85
CA GLN A 52 4.99 37.28 -15.87
C GLN A 52 3.52 37.05 -15.50
N LEU A 53 3.21 35.90 -14.92
CA LEU A 53 1.88 35.55 -14.46
C LEU A 53 1.43 36.44 -13.28
N ILE A 54 2.32 36.70 -12.34
CA ILE A 54 2.09 37.61 -11.19
C ILE A 54 1.90 39.06 -11.67
N ASP A 55 2.77 39.56 -12.55
CA ASP A 55 2.70 40.92 -13.09
C ASP A 55 1.34 41.17 -13.77
N ASN A 56 0.82 40.17 -14.49
CA ASN A 56 -0.51 40.22 -15.09
C ASN A 56 -1.64 40.26 -14.04
N ILE A 57 -1.54 39.47 -12.97
CA ILE A 57 -2.52 39.48 -11.88
C ILE A 57 -2.61 40.86 -11.23
N LEU A 58 -1.46 41.50 -10.99
CA LEU A 58 -1.36 42.72 -10.19
C LEU A 58 -1.60 44.01 -10.99
N SER A 59 -1.64 43.94 -12.31
CA SER A 59 -1.79 45.10 -13.22
C SER A 59 -2.98 46.03 -12.90
N ASN A 60 -4.00 45.55 -12.18
CA ASN A 60 -5.22 46.31 -11.87
C ASN A 60 -5.47 46.54 -10.36
N ILE A 61 -4.48 46.30 -9.49
CA ILE A 61 -4.69 46.27 -8.03
C ILE A 61 -3.76 47.24 -7.32
N LYS A 62 -4.31 48.05 -6.40
CA LYS A 62 -3.55 48.96 -5.54
C LYS A 62 -2.98 48.22 -4.33
N LEU A 63 -1.97 47.38 -4.54
CA LEU A 63 -1.23 46.72 -3.46
C LEU A 63 0.27 46.80 -3.79
N HIS A 64 1.10 47.25 -2.86
CA HIS A 64 2.54 47.28 -3.08
C HIS A 64 3.06 45.84 -3.06
N TYR A 65 3.66 45.38 -4.17
CA TYR A 65 4.18 44.03 -4.28
C TYR A 65 5.69 44.03 -4.46
N VAL A 66 6.36 43.09 -3.78
CA VAL A 66 7.80 42.86 -3.86
C VAL A 66 8.06 41.41 -4.24
N TYR A 67 8.84 41.20 -5.31
CA TYR A 67 9.30 39.89 -5.77
C TYR A 67 10.75 39.63 -5.34
N LYS A 68 11.04 38.44 -4.81
CA LYS A 68 12.42 38.01 -4.50
C LYS A 68 12.66 36.56 -4.94
N THR A 69 13.80 36.30 -5.59
CA THR A 69 14.17 35.00 -6.19
C THR A 69 15.26 34.22 -5.46
N ASP A 70 15.98 34.83 -4.51
CA ASP A 70 17.28 34.31 -4.05
C ASP A 70 17.28 33.85 -2.58
N LEU A 71 16.13 33.40 -2.06
CA LEU A 71 16.03 32.98 -0.66
C LEU A 71 15.80 31.48 -0.56
N ASP A 72 16.60 30.83 0.27
CA ASP A 72 16.35 29.48 0.77
C ASP A 72 14.90 29.41 1.32
N ILE A 73 14.14 28.39 0.95
CA ILE A 73 12.69 28.24 1.25
C ILE A 73 12.41 28.08 2.76
N ASP A 74 13.47 27.91 3.55
CA ASP A 74 13.39 27.97 5.01
C ASP A 74 12.75 29.29 5.49
N LYS A 75 11.52 29.17 6.04
CA LYS A 75 10.73 30.30 6.57
C LYS A 75 11.53 31.16 7.55
N GLN A 76 12.38 30.59 8.40
CA GLN A 76 13.16 31.38 9.36
C GLN A 76 14.27 32.20 8.67
N LYS A 77 14.91 31.63 7.65
CA LYS A 77 15.91 32.36 6.85
C LYS A 77 15.27 33.48 6.04
N ILE A 78 14.07 33.24 5.51
CA ILE A 78 13.29 34.27 4.81
C ILE A 78 13.00 35.44 5.75
N ILE A 79 12.45 35.17 6.94
CA ILE A 79 12.10 36.23 7.89
C ILE A 79 13.31 37.09 8.27
N LYS A 80 14.50 36.49 8.45
CA LYS A 80 15.72 37.24 8.81
C LYS A 80 16.26 38.15 7.70
N ASN A 81 15.98 37.83 6.44
CA ASN A 81 16.56 38.50 5.27
C ASN A 81 15.53 39.33 4.48
N ILE A 82 14.30 39.44 4.98
CA ILE A 82 13.24 40.17 4.31
C ILE A 82 13.20 41.63 4.80
N ASP A 83 13.08 42.54 3.84
CA ASP A 83 12.82 43.94 4.12
C ASP A 83 11.33 44.18 3.85
N PHE A 84 10.64 44.78 4.81
CA PHE A 84 9.21 45.04 4.75
C PHE A 84 8.86 46.33 5.49
N LYS A 85 7.84 47.01 4.97
CA LYS A 85 7.42 48.36 5.36
C LYS A 85 6.47 48.37 6.55
N GLY A 86 5.69 47.30 6.75
CA GLY A 86 4.67 47.19 7.79
C GLY A 86 5.27 47.12 9.19
N ASP A 87 4.43 47.42 10.19
CA ASP A 87 4.72 47.20 11.60
C ASP A 87 4.63 45.70 11.97
N ILE A 88 3.86 44.93 11.18
CA ILE A 88 3.66 43.50 11.33
C ILE A 88 3.87 42.79 9.98
N LEU A 89 4.59 41.67 10.01
CA LEU A 89 4.77 40.73 8.91
C LEU A 89 3.87 39.51 9.15
N MET A 90 2.97 39.19 8.21
CA MET A 90 2.00 38.10 8.34
C MET A 90 2.13 37.08 7.21
N PHE A 91 2.14 35.80 7.55
CA PHE A 91 2.25 34.70 6.59
C PHE A 91 0.88 34.29 6.08
N MET A 92 0.74 34.27 4.76
CA MET A 92 -0.38 33.64 4.08
C MET A 92 0.14 32.69 3.00
N ASP A 93 -0.13 31.39 3.15
CA ASP A 93 0.23 30.36 2.17
C ASP A 93 -0.72 30.50 0.95
N ASP A 94 -0.22 30.26 -0.26
CA ASP A 94 -0.95 30.54 -1.51
C ASP A 94 -2.06 29.53 -1.82
N ASP A 95 -2.04 28.36 -1.20
CA ASP A 95 -3.04 27.30 -1.31
C ASP A 95 -4.05 27.24 -0.14
N ASP A 96 -3.88 28.06 0.89
CA ASP A 96 -4.75 28.07 2.07
C ASP A 96 -5.87 29.11 1.98
N TYR A 97 -7.00 28.82 2.64
CA TYR A 97 -8.11 29.78 2.73
C TYR A 97 -7.97 30.68 3.96
N TYR A 98 -8.15 31.99 3.74
CA TYR A 98 -8.16 33.01 4.78
C TYR A 98 -9.48 33.79 4.75
N SER A 99 -10.17 33.85 5.89
CA SER A 99 -11.41 34.61 6.09
C SER A 99 -11.16 36.12 6.01
N MET A 100 -12.18 36.91 5.62
CA MET A 100 -12.12 38.37 5.56
C MET A 100 -11.78 39.05 6.90
N LEU A 101 -11.98 38.36 8.03
CA LEU A 101 -11.68 38.86 9.37
C LEU A 101 -10.28 38.45 9.87
N TYR A 102 -9.52 37.69 9.08
CA TYR A 102 -8.28 37.07 9.52
C TYR A 102 -7.24 38.10 9.98
N VAL A 103 -6.94 39.09 9.14
CA VAL A 103 -5.91 40.10 9.45
C VAL A 103 -6.34 40.94 10.65
N GLU A 104 -7.59 41.42 10.66
CA GLU A 104 -8.12 42.24 11.76
C GLU A 104 -8.05 41.50 13.11
N HIS A 105 -8.45 40.22 13.13
CA HIS A 105 -8.35 39.39 14.34
C HIS A 105 -6.91 39.25 14.83
N CYS A 106 -5.97 38.97 13.92
CA CYS A 106 -4.56 38.84 14.27
C CYS A 106 -3.99 40.13 14.85
N ILE A 107 -4.35 41.28 14.27
CA ILE A 107 -3.92 42.60 14.75
C ILE A 107 -4.48 42.90 16.14
N ASN A 108 -5.77 42.64 16.35
CA ASN A 108 -6.40 42.83 17.65
C ASN A 108 -5.75 41.94 18.73
N LYS A 109 -5.41 40.70 18.39
CA LYS A 109 -4.72 39.78 19.30
C LYS A 109 -3.30 40.23 19.65
N ILE A 110 -2.51 40.65 18.65
CA ILE A 110 -1.16 41.17 18.89
C ILE A 110 -1.22 42.43 19.77
N ASN A 111 -2.15 43.36 19.51
CA ASN A 111 -2.30 44.58 20.31
C ASN A 111 -2.72 44.31 21.76
N GLN A 112 -3.46 43.23 22.01
CA GLN A 112 -3.88 42.81 23.35
C GLN A 112 -2.83 41.98 24.08
N SER A 113 -1.82 41.46 23.36
CA SER A 113 -0.78 40.62 23.92
C SER A 113 0.48 41.44 24.22
N ASN A 114 1.23 41.01 25.24
CA ASN A 114 2.56 41.54 25.50
C ASN A 114 3.65 40.83 24.66
N LYS A 115 3.27 39.82 23.87
CA LYS A 115 4.19 39.03 23.05
C LYS A 115 4.31 39.62 21.65
N LYS A 116 5.44 39.33 20.99
CA LYS A 116 5.82 39.95 19.71
C LYS A 116 5.61 39.04 18.50
N VAL A 117 5.22 37.79 18.73
CA VAL A 117 4.91 36.80 17.69
C VAL A 117 3.56 36.21 18.02
N LEU A 118 2.70 36.11 17.00
CA LEU A 118 1.41 35.45 17.08
C LEU A 118 1.50 34.13 16.32
N GLY A 119 0.92 33.10 16.92
CA GLY A 119 0.81 31.80 16.34
C GLY A 119 -0.55 31.16 16.59
N MET A 120 -0.64 29.91 16.13
CA MET A 120 -1.86 29.13 16.16
C MET A 120 -1.49 27.68 16.48
N SER A 121 -1.95 27.16 17.62
CA SER A 121 -1.76 25.74 18.00
C SER A 121 -2.79 24.80 17.36
N THR A 122 -3.91 25.38 16.90
CA THR A 122 -5.09 24.66 16.46
C THR A 122 -5.45 25.06 15.03
N ILE A 123 -5.47 24.12 14.10
CA ILE A 123 -5.65 24.39 12.67
C ILE A 123 -6.74 23.49 12.10
N TYR A 124 -7.61 24.05 11.25
CA TYR A 124 -8.50 23.25 10.40
C TYR A 124 -7.82 22.87 9.10
N LEU A 125 -7.86 21.59 8.77
CA LEU A 125 -7.40 21.01 7.53
C LEU A 125 -8.61 20.57 6.72
N HIS A 126 -8.64 20.88 5.44
CA HIS A 126 -9.67 20.38 4.52
C HIS A 126 -9.01 19.73 3.30
N ASP A 127 -9.16 18.42 3.18
CA ASP A 127 -8.71 17.66 2.01
C ASP A 127 -9.73 17.81 0.87
N ILE A 128 -9.35 18.54 -0.17
CA ILE A 128 -10.23 18.83 -1.30
C ILE A 128 -10.47 17.61 -2.20
N ILE A 129 -9.55 16.63 -2.18
CA ILE A 129 -9.59 15.42 -3.00
C ILE A 129 -10.55 14.41 -2.37
N LEU A 130 -10.35 14.13 -1.08
CA LEU A 130 -11.17 13.21 -0.29
C LEU A 130 -12.46 13.86 0.22
N GLN A 131 -12.54 15.19 0.21
CA GLN A 131 -13.61 16.01 0.79
C GLN A 131 -13.81 15.73 2.28
N LYS A 132 -12.72 15.72 3.03
CA LYS A 132 -12.74 15.44 4.48
C LYS A 132 -12.08 16.55 5.25
N SER A 133 -12.64 16.83 6.42
CA SER A 133 -12.22 17.95 7.26
C SER A 133 -11.69 17.43 8.58
N PHE A 134 -10.63 18.05 9.08
CA PHE A 134 -9.94 17.64 10.29
C PHE A 134 -9.54 18.85 11.13
N LYS A 135 -9.54 18.67 12.45
CA LYS A 135 -8.94 19.59 13.41
C LYS A 135 -7.61 19.02 13.85
N MET A 136 -6.55 19.78 13.66
CA MET A 136 -5.21 19.44 14.12
C MET A 136 -4.83 20.31 15.32
N ASN A 137 -4.46 19.68 16.44
CA ASN A 137 -3.93 20.36 17.62
C ASN A 137 -2.43 20.02 17.73
N GLY A 138 -1.56 21.01 17.87
CA GLY A 138 -0.13 20.76 17.90
C GLY A 138 0.68 21.89 18.51
N ASP A 139 1.96 21.91 18.15
CA ASP A 139 2.87 22.98 18.54
C ASP A 139 2.41 24.29 17.87
N ILE A 140 2.66 25.42 18.52
CA ILE A 140 2.19 26.72 18.04
C ILE A 140 2.89 27.06 16.73
N PHE A 141 2.14 27.15 15.63
CA PHE A 141 2.64 27.57 14.33
C PHE A 141 2.70 29.10 14.29
N PRO A 142 3.88 29.73 14.15
CA PRO A 142 3.96 31.19 14.02
C PRO A 142 3.34 31.64 12.69
N ILE A 143 2.48 32.66 12.75
CA ILE A 143 1.79 33.19 11.56
C ILE A 143 1.96 34.69 11.40
N ALA A 144 2.30 35.44 12.45
CA ALA A 144 2.58 36.86 12.35
C ALA A 144 3.67 37.31 13.34
N TYR A 145 4.45 38.29 12.90
CA TYR A 145 5.63 38.80 13.59
C TYR A 145 5.57 40.32 13.64
N THR A 146 5.80 40.94 14.79
CA THR A 146 6.05 42.39 14.80
C THR A 146 7.41 42.69 14.16
N LYS A 147 7.57 43.88 13.59
CA LYS A 147 8.84 44.34 13.02
C LYS A 147 10.00 44.25 14.00
N GLU A 148 9.72 44.53 15.26
CA GLU A 148 10.70 44.37 16.33
C GLU A 148 11.13 42.91 16.52
N SER A 149 10.18 41.96 16.52
CA SER A 149 10.49 40.53 16.70
C SER A 149 11.37 39.95 15.60
N VAL A 150 11.20 40.41 14.36
CA VAL A 150 12.03 39.98 13.21
C VAL A 150 13.48 40.41 13.37
N LEU A 151 13.70 41.59 13.96
CA LEU A 151 15.04 42.15 14.18
C LEU A 151 15.76 41.51 15.37
N THR A 152 15.02 40.94 16.33
CA THR A 152 15.57 40.19 17.47
C THR A 152 15.62 38.69 17.16
N ASN A 153 16.56 37.94 17.72
CA ASN A 153 16.80 36.54 17.35
C ASN A 153 15.53 35.65 17.50
N ILE A 154 14.92 35.29 16.37
CA ILE A 154 13.61 34.60 16.24
C ILE A 154 13.51 33.28 17.01
N ASN A 155 14.64 32.63 17.30
CA ASN A 155 14.67 31.28 17.85
C ASN A 155 14.26 31.19 19.34
N ASN A 156 14.15 32.32 20.05
CA ASN A 156 13.80 32.39 21.48
C ASN A 156 12.69 33.42 21.77
N VAL A 157 11.70 33.56 20.88
CA VAL A 157 10.62 34.53 21.09
C VAL A 157 9.37 33.82 21.64
N ASP A 158 8.82 34.34 22.74
CA ASP A 158 7.54 33.87 23.27
C ASP A 158 6.41 34.13 22.26
N ILE A 159 5.65 33.08 21.94
CA ILE A 159 4.56 33.13 20.96
C ILE A 159 3.22 33.25 21.68
N GLU A 160 2.39 34.18 21.23
CA GLU A 160 0.99 34.25 21.64
C GLU A 160 0.17 33.27 20.81
N ASP A 161 -0.60 32.43 21.47
CA ASP A 161 -1.59 31.56 20.83
C ASP A 161 -3.00 32.13 21.07
N GLY A 162 -3.87 32.02 20.08
CA GLY A 162 -5.24 32.56 20.19
C GLY A 162 -5.85 33.10 18.91
N VAL A 163 -5.29 32.77 17.75
CA VAL A 163 -6.00 32.94 16.48
C VAL A 163 -7.14 31.93 16.42
N ILE A 164 -8.34 32.42 16.09
CA ILE A 164 -9.52 31.57 15.99
C ILE A 164 -9.33 30.64 14.79
N GLU A 165 -9.44 29.34 15.01
CA GLU A 165 -9.10 28.34 14.00
C GLU A 165 -10.02 28.36 12.78
N SER A 166 -11.24 28.92 12.90
CA SER A 166 -12.16 29.08 11.76
C SER A 166 -11.80 30.22 10.81
N LEU A 167 -10.78 31.04 11.13
CA LEU A 167 -10.35 32.13 10.26
C LEU A 167 -9.37 31.68 9.17
N VAL A 168 -8.76 30.50 9.33
CA VAL A 168 -7.81 29.92 8.38
C VAL A 168 -8.10 28.43 8.21
N VAL A 169 -8.25 27.99 6.97
CA VAL A 169 -8.34 26.56 6.66
C VAL A 169 -7.20 26.19 5.74
N LYS A 170 -6.39 25.22 6.18
CA LYS A 170 -5.35 24.65 5.31
C LYS A 170 -5.97 23.71 4.29
N ILE A 171 -5.78 23.98 3.01
CA ILE A 171 -6.32 23.14 1.95
C ILE A 171 -5.31 22.05 1.64
N ILE A 172 -5.73 20.79 1.77
CA ILE A 172 -4.89 19.63 1.51
C ILE A 172 -5.21 19.03 0.14
N HIS A 173 -4.18 18.77 -0.63
CA HIS A 173 -4.18 18.15 -1.95
C HIS A 173 -2.95 17.26 -2.14
N ASN A 174 -2.86 16.54 -3.26
CA ASN A 174 -1.86 15.48 -3.52
C ASN A 174 -0.38 15.92 -3.42
N ASN A 175 -0.09 17.23 -3.37
CA ASN A 175 1.27 17.76 -3.26
C ASN A 175 1.60 18.29 -1.85
N ASN A 176 0.67 18.29 -0.89
CA ASN A 176 0.97 18.68 0.49
C ASN A 176 1.47 17.47 1.30
N ASN A 177 2.39 17.72 2.23
CA ASN A 177 2.95 16.69 3.11
C ASN A 177 1.92 16.06 4.05
N TYR A 178 0.79 16.73 4.32
CA TYR A 178 -0.27 16.21 5.19
C TYR A 178 -1.17 15.16 4.52
N PHE A 179 -1.19 15.09 3.18
CA PHE A 179 -2.11 14.24 2.44
C PHE A 179 -2.01 12.76 2.84
N ASN A 180 -0.80 12.25 2.97
CA ASN A 180 -0.54 10.85 3.35
C ASN A 180 -1.08 10.53 4.75
N ASN A 181 -0.92 11.47 5.69
CA ASN A 181 -1.44 11.34 7.06
C ASN A 181 -2.96 11.31 7.04
N ILE A 182 -3.59 12.16 6.22
CA ILE A 182 -5.04 12.20 6.07
C ILE A 182 -5.56 10.90 5.45
N ILE A 183 -4.97 10.38 4.37
CA ILE A 183 -5.38 9.09 3.79
C ILE A 183 -5.33 7.97 4.84
N THR A 184 -4.23 7.93 5.60
CA THR A 184 -4.01 6.86 6.59
C THR A 184 -4.98 6.97 7.77
N TYR A 185 -5.21 8.19 8.23
CA TYR A 185 -6.15 8.47 9.31
C TYR A 185 -7.58 8.21 8.88
N SER A 186 -7.95 8.64 7.67
CA SER A 186 -9.28 8.48 7.12
C SER A 186 -9.62 7.01 6.92
N ALA A 187 -8.63 6.18 6.57
CA ALA A 187 -8.71 4.74 6.53
C ALA A 187 -8.83 4.04 7.91
N SER A 188 -8.84 4.80 9.02
CA SER A 188 -8.88 4.30 10.40
C SER A 188 -7.68 3.41 10.79
N ILE A 189 -6.54 3.55 10.11
CA ILE A 189 -5.37 2.70 10.30
C ILE A 189 -4.46 3.22 11.42
N LEU A 190 -4.36 4.55 11.55
CA LEU A 190 -3.57 5.20 12.59
C LEU A 190 -4.45 6.12 13.43
N LYS A 191 -4.29 6.06 14.75
CA LYS A 191 -4.68 7.15 15.63
C LYS A 191 -3.54 8.17 15.62
N LEU A 192 -3.81 9.33 15.07
CA LEU A 192 -2.93 10.48 15.20
C LEU A 192 -3.48 11.32 16.35
N ASP A 193 -2.84 11.30 17.52
CA ASP A 193 -3.33 11.98 18.73
C ASP A 193 -3.62 13.48 18.52
N LYS A 194 -2.89 14.07 17.56
CA LYS A 194 -2.98 15.47 17.16
C LYS A 194 -4.05 15.76 16.10
N ILE A 195 -4.69 14.78 15.46
CA ILE A 195 -5.67 14.99 14.37
C ILE A 195 -7.01 14.35 14.72
N GLN A 196 -8.08 15.13 14.62
CA GLN A 196 -9.45 14.71 14.89
C GLN A 196 -10.32 14.97 13.66
N PRO A 197 -11.27 14.08 13.30
CA PRO A 197 -12.17 14.33 12.19
C PRO A 197 -13.17 15.41 12.62
N LEU A 198 -13.52 16.29 11.68
CA LEU A 198 -14.60 17.26 11.84
C LEU A 198 -15.85 16.76 11.12
N GLU A 199 -17.02 17.26 11.50
CA GLU A 199 -18.24 17.05 10.72
C GLU A 199 -18.07 17.67 9.32
N ASP A 200 -18.39 16.90 8.28
CA ASP A 200 -18.12 17.25 6.88
C ASP A 200 -18.73 18.61 6.46
N GLN A 201 -19.78 19.06 7.14
CA GLN A 201 -20.49 20.30 6.83
C GLN A 201 -19.86 21.56 7.43
N ILE A 202 -18.98 21.45 8.43
CA ILE A 202 -18.39 22.62 9.11
C ILE A 202 -17.66 23.53 8.11
N ILE A 203 -16.98 22.95 7.13
CA ILE A 203 -16.24 23.71 6.12
C ILE A 203 -17.14 24.55 5.23
N ASN A 204 -18.39 24.12 4.97
CA ASN A 204 -19.34 24.90 4.16
C ASN A 204 -19.75 26.22 4.82
N TYR A 205 -19.59 26.33 6.15
CA TYR A 205 -19.83 27.57 6.89
C TYR A 205 -18.59 28.46 7.02
N ILE A 206 -17.40 27.89 6.78
CA ILE A 206 -16.12 28.60 6.94
C ILE A 206 -15.60 29.11 5.62
N ILE A 207 -15.60 28.26 4.58
CA ILE A 207 -15.12 28.58 3.24
C ILE A 207 -16.34 28.95 2.38
N PRO A 208 -16.46 30.21 1.91
CA PRO A 208 -17.52 30.61 1.01
C PRO A 208 -17.50 29.76 -0.26
N GLU A 209 -18.69 29.42 -0.75
CA GLU A 209 -18.88 28.53 -1.90
C GLU A 209 -18.04 28.90 -3.13
N LYS A 210 -17.87 30.21 -3.40
CA LYS A 210 -17.03 30.71 -4.50
C LYS A 210 -15.56 30.27 -4.39
N TYR A 211 -15.00 30.26 -3.18
CA TYR A 211 -13.62 29.83 -2.93
C TYR A 211 -13.53 28.31 -3.02
N TYR A 212 -14.46 27.61 -2.37
CA TYR A 212 -14.51 26.15 -2.36
C TYR A 212 -14.58 25.56 -3.78
N ASN A 213 -15.49 26.08 -4.61
CA ASN A 213 -15.62 25.64 -6.01
C ASN A 213 -14.36 25.92 -6.83
N THR A 214 -13.66 27.02 -6.55
CA THR A 214 -12.41 27.32 -7.25
C THR A 214 -11.29 26.38 -6.81
N TYR A 215 -11.15 26.08 -5.51
CA TYR A 215 -10.21 25.06 -5.03
C TYR A 215 -10.47 23.70 -5.67
N LYS A 216 -11.73 23.29 -5.75
CA LYS A 216 -12.12 22.06 -6.44
C LYS A 216 -11.67 22.06 -7.91
N ASN A 217 -11.87 23.15 -8.63
CA ASN A 217 -11.46 23.27 -10.04
C ASN A 217 -9.93 23.26 -10.24
N ILE A 218 -9.16 23.76 -9.27
CA ILE A 218 -7.70 23.80 -9.34
C ILE A 218 -7.09 22.44 -9.00
N PHE A 219 -7.52 21.85 -7.89
CA PHE A 219 -6.84 20.70 -7.30
C PHE A 219 -7.52 19.37 -7.58
N ARG A 220 -8.82 19.36 -7.89
CA ARG A 220 -9.62 18.14 -8.05
C ARG A 220 -10.23 18.05 -9.45
N ILE A 221 -9.40 17.68 -10.40
CA ILE A 221 -9.81 17.46 -11.80
C ILE A 221 -10.43 16.06 -11.92
N GLU A 222 -11.75 16.01 -11.94
CA GLU A 222 -12.54 14.78 -12.12
C GLU A 222 -12.63 14.42 -13.61
N ASP A 223 -11.60 13.78 -14.15
CA ASP A 223 -11.58 13.21 -15.50
C ASP A 223 -11.26 11.70 -15.46
N ASP A 224 -11.22 11.07 -16.63
CA ASP A 224 -10.89 9.66 -16.75
C ASP A 224 -9.39 9.44 -16.61
N LEU A 225 -9.02 8.49 -15.76
CA LEU A 225 -7.64 8.05 -15.65
C LEU A 225 -7.24 7.28 -16.92
N HIS A 226 -6.10 7.61 -17.50
CA HIS A 226 -5.63 7.03 -18.78
C HIS A 226 -5.25 5.54 -18.74
N TYR A 227 -5.25 4.90 -17.56
CA TYR A 227 -4.98 3.47 -17.43
C TYR A 227 -6.24 2.64 -17.61
N ASP A 228 -6.17 1.58 -18.41
CA ASP A 228 -7.22 0.58 -18.51
C ASP A 228 -7.42 -0.16 -17.18
N ILE A 229 -6.30 -0.52 -16.51
CA ILE A 229 -6.28 -1.31 -15.30
C ILE A 229 -5.40 -0.63 -14.25
N VAL A 230 -5.96 -0.41 -13.07
CA VAL A 230 -5.24 0.03 -11.88
C VAL A 230 -5.23 -1.10 -10.85
N TYR A 231 -4.04 -1.53 -10.43
CA TYR A 231 -3.87 -2.52 -9.38
C TYR A 231 -3.35 -1.87 -8.11
N LEU A 232 -4.22 -1.72 -7.12
CA LEU A 232 -3.92 -1.05 -5.87
C LEU A 232 -3.44 -2.04 -4.80
N LEU A 233 -2.15 -1.98 -4.49
CA LEU A 233 -1.50 -2.73 -3.41
C LEU A 233 -1.65 -2.07 -2.04
N GLY A 234 -1.76 -0.74 -2.02
CA GLY A 234 -1.81 0.07 -0.80
C GLY A 234 -0.44 0.29 -0.15
N GLY A 235 -0.42 1.02 0.97
CA GLY A 235 0.82 1.44 1.66
C GLY A 235 1.24 0.61 2.87
N PHE A 236 0.40 -0.32 3.31
CA PHE A 236 0.57 -1.03 4.59
C PHE A 236 0.98 -2.50 4.42
N GLY A 237 1.42 -2.86 3.21
CA GLY A 237 1.92 -4.18 2.87
C GLY A 237 3.44 -4.28 3.00
N ILE A 238 3.97 -5.47 2.71
CA ILE A 238 5.41 -5.69 2.61
C ILE A 238 6.03 -4.83 1.51
N SER A 239 7.27 -4.40 1.72
CA SER A 239 8.05 -3.68 0.69
C SER A 239 8.72 -4.69 -0.23
N TRP A 240 8.56 -4.52 -1.53
CA TRP A 240 9.16 -5.36 -2.57
C TRP A 240 9.21 -4.58 -3.89
N MET A 241 10.07 -5.01 -4.80
CA MET A 241 10.20 -4.46 -6.14
C MET A 241 9.90 -5.54 -7.18
N PRO A 242 9.27 -5.20 -8.32
CA PRO A 242 8.95 -6.18 -9.37
C PRO A 242 10.18 -6.87 -9.98
N SER A 243 11.36 -6.29 -9.79
CA SER A 243 12.64 -6.86 -10.20
C SER A 243 13.24 -7.85 -9.19
N ASP A 244 12.63 -8.02 -8.00
CA ASP A 244 13.17 -8.91 -6.97
C ASP A 244 13.12 -10.37 -7.44
N THR A 245 14.18 -11.11 -7.15
CA THR A 245 14.33 -12.50 -7.60
C THR A 245 13.68 -13.52 -6.65
N ASN A 246 13.21 -13.08 -5.48
CA ASN A 246 12.70 -13.92 -4.42
C ASN A 246 11.25 -13.59 -4.02
N LEU A 247 10.44 -13.01 -4.91
CA LEU A 247 9.04 -12.63 -4.64
C LEU A 247 8.19 -13.78 -4.08
N GLY A 248 7.26 -13.47 -3.16
CA GLY A 248 6.24 -14.40 -2.69
C GLY A 248 5.14 -14.62 -3.74
N GLY A 249 4.25 -15.58 -3.50
CA GLY A 249 3.23 -15.98 -4.48
C GLY A 249 2.26 -14.84 -4.86
N SER A 250 1.87 -14.02 -3.89
CA SER A 250 0.97 -12.88 -4.12
C SER A 250 1.64 -11.75 -4.90
N GLU A 251 2.92 -11.48 -4.66
CA GLU A 251 3.68 -10.45 -5.38
C GLU A 251 4.00 -10.92 -6.79
N GLN A 252 4.35 -12.20 -6.95
CA GLN A 252 4.49 -12.83 -8.27
C GLN A 252 3.20 -12.71 -9.07
N ALA A 253 2.03 -12.91 -8.47
CA ALA A 253 0.76 -12.74 -9.18
C ALA A 253 0.59 -11.33 -9.75
N VAL A 254 0.91 -10.29 -8.98
CA VAL A 254 0.87 -8.90 -9.45
C VAL A 254 1.79 -8.71 -10.66
N VAL A 255 3.06 -9.12 -10.56
CA VAL A 255 4.03 -8.99 -11.66
C VAL A 255 3.59 -9.77 -12.89
N GLN A 256 3.23 -11.04 -12.73
CA GLN A 256 2.93 -11.93 -13.84
C GLN A 256 1.65 -11.51 -14.58
N LEU A 257 0.61 -11.07 -13.86
CA LEU A 257 -0.64 -10.61 -14.46
C LEU A 257 -0.47 -9.27 -15.19
N THR A 258 0.14 -8.28 -14.53
CA THR A 258 0.25 -6.93 -15.07
C THR A 258 1.10 -6.87 -16.33
N GLU A 259 2.24 -7.58 -16.35
CA GLU A 259 3.08 -7.70 -17.56
C GLU A 259 2.31 -8.33 -18.74
N ARG A 260 1.46 -9.33 -18.47
CA ARG A 260 0.69 -10.02 -19.52
C ARG A 260 -0.46 -9.18 -20.05
N TRP A 261 -1.12 -8.42 -19.19
CA TRP A 261 -2.15 -7.48 -19.64
C TRP A 261 -1.57 -6.37 -20.51
N VAL A 262 -0.35 -5.91 -20.23
CA VAL A 262 0.38 -5.00 -21.12
C VAL A 262 0.69 -5.67 -22.47
N ASN A 263 1.11 -6.93 -22.48
CA ASN A 263 1.34 -7.68 -23.72
C ASN A 263 0.06 -7.89 -24.55
N GLU A 264 -1.11 -7.94 -23.90
CA GLU A 264 -2.44 -7.96 -24.52
C GLU A 264 -2.97 -6.54 -24.85
N GLY A 265 -2.10 -5.52 -24.79
CA GLY A 265 -2.37 -4.16 -25.25
C GLY A 265 -3.07 -3.24 -24.24
N LYS A 266 -3.12 -3.59 -22.96
CA LYS A 266 -3.71 -2.75 -21.90
C LYS A 266 -2.70 -1.75 -21.34
N THR A 267 -3.17 -0.56 -20.96
CA THR A 267 -2.38 0.36 -20.12
C THR A 267 -2.58 0.02 -18.63
N VAL A 268 -1.50 -0.23 -17.90
CA VAL A 268 -1.57 -0.76 -16.53
C VAL A 268 -0.72 0.06 -15.55
N ALA A 269 -1.31 0.39 -14.40
CA ALA A 269 -0.59 0.99 -13.28
C ALA A 269 -0.77 0.19 -11.99
N VAL A 270 0.30 0.09 -11.20
CA VAL A 270 0.34 -0.57 -9.89
C VAL A 270 0.68 0.45 -8.81
N TYR A 271 -0.20 0.63 -7.84
CA TYR A 271 -0.02 1.59 -6.74
C TYR A 271 0.37 0.85 -5.45
N GLY A 272 1.58 1.06 -4.95
CA GLY A 272 2.12 0.32 -3.81
C GLY A 272 3.29 1.02 -3.11
N ASN A 273 4.04 0.29 -2.28
CA ASN A 273 5.21 0.81 -1.55
C ASN A 273 6.45 0.96 -2.46
N PHE A 274 6.34 1.78 -3.50
CA PHE A 274 7.42 2.07 -4.43
C PHE A 274 8.02 3.45 -4.15
N PRO A 275 9.33 3.58 -3.91
CA PRO A 275 9.94 4.85 -3.51
C PRO A 275 9.84 5.91 -4.59
N ASN A 276 9.94 5.51 -5.85
CA ASN A 276 9.84 6.39 -7.01
C ASN A 276 8.93 5.75 -8.08
N LYS A 277 8.32 6.59 -8.93
CA LYS A 277 7.62 6.09 -10.11
C LYS A 277 8.63 5.43 -11.05
N GLN A 278 8.32 4.24 -11.53
CA GLN A 278 9.12 3.51 -12.52
C GLN A 278 8.22 2.76 -13.49
N THR A 279 8.68 2.60 -14.73
CA THR A 279 8.00 1.81 -15.76
C THR A 279 8.84 0.58 -16.06
N ILE A 280 8.31 -0.62 -15.82
CA ILE A 280 9.01 -1.89 -16.06
C ILE A 280 8.13 -2.73 -16.96
N LYS A 281 8.69 -3.12 -18.13
CA LYS A 281 7.98 -3.86 -19.18
C LYS A 281 6.59 -3.27 -19.52
N GLY A 282 6.51 -1.94 -19.54
CA GLY A 282 5.29 -1.19 -19.86
C GLY A 282 4.27 -1.06 -18.72
N VAL A 283 4.55 -1.59 -17.52
CA VAL A 283 3.74 -1.41 -16.31
C VAL A 283 4.28 -0.23 -15.50
N ASP A 284 3.42 0.71 -15.13
CA ASP A 284 3.79 1.84 -14.27
C ASP A 284 3.61 1.50 -12.79
N TYR A 285 4.71 1.40 -12.04
CA TYR A 285 4.71 1.21 -10.59
C TYR A 285 4.85 2.57 -9.90
N ILE A 286 3.86 2.93 -9.08
CA ILE A 286 3.67 4.26 -8.52
C ILE A 286 3.47 4.15 -7.01
N SER A 287 4.06 5.07 -6.24
CA SER A 287 3.82 5.14 -4.80
C SER A 287 2.31 5.24 -4.50
N TRP A 288 1.84 4.44 -3.55
CA TRP A 288 0.42 4.36 -3.14
C TRP A 288 -0.15 5.72 -2.73
N ASN A 289 0.69 6.61 -2.18
CA ASN A 289 0.27 7.93 -1.73
C ASN A 289 -0.05 8.90 -2.88
N LYS A 290 0.23 8.51 -4.12
CA LYS A 290 -0.16 9.23 -5.33
C LYS A 290 -1.42 8.63 -5.97
N PHE A 291 -2.15 7.77 -5.24
CA PHE A 291 -3.38 7.18 -5.75
C PHE A 291 -4.42 8.27 -6.05
N PRO A 292 -4.97 8.31 -7.27
CA PRO A 292 -5.77 9.44 -7.73
C PRO A 292 -7.25 9.28 -7.39
N PHE A 293 -7.61 9.53 -6.12
CA PHE A 293 -8.98 9.37 -5.60
C PHE A 293 -10.05 10.17 -6.36
N GLU A 294 -9.65 11.27 -7.02
CA GLU A 294 -10.52 12.15 -7.78
C GLU A 294 -10.89 11.66 -9.18
N LYS A 295 -10.09 10.74 -9.75
CA LYS A 295 -10.22 10.30 -11.14
C LYS A 295 -11.25 9.19 -11.30
N ASN A 296 -11.86 9.12 -12.48
CA ASN A 296 -12.69 7.98 -12.85
C ASN A 296 -11.78 6.85 -13.35
N ILE A 297 -11.76 5.74 -12.63
CA ILE A 297 -10.96 4.57 -12.98
C ILE A 297 -11.81 3.61 -13.81
N LYS A 298 -11.26 3.09 -14.91
CA LYS A 298 -11.97 2.07 -15.71
C LYS A 298 -12.09 0.77 -14.91
N THR A 299 -10.96 0.16 -14.57
CA THR A 299 -10.95 -1.06 -13.76
C THR A 299 -9.97 -0.93 -12.60
N LEU A 300 -10.47 -1.08 -11.37
CA LEU A 300 -9.70 -1.02 -10.13
C LEU A 300 -9.64 -2.39 -9.47
N ILE A 301 -8.47 -3.00 -9.47
CA ILE A 301 -8.17 -4.23 -8.74
C ILE A 301 -7.58 -3.83 -7.39
N ILE A 302 -8.17 -4.30 -6.31
CA ILE A 302 -7.79 -4.00 -4.93
C ILE A 302 -7.10 -5.25 -4.38
N TRP A 303 -5.82 -5.13 -4.04
CA TRP A 303 -5.01 -6.25 -3.61
C TRP A 303 -5.11 -6.44 -2.10
N ARG A 304 -5.71 -7.57 -1.69
CA ARG A 304 -5.71 -8.06 -0.32
C ARG A 304 -6.17 -7.00 0.70
N LYS A 305 -5.81 -7.21 1.98
CA LYS A 305 -6.11 -6.29 3.06
C LYS A 305 -5.42 -4.93 2.89
N SER A 306 -4.17 -4.89 2.42
CA SER A 306 -3.40 -3.64 2.34
C SER A 306 -4.01 -2.62 1.37
N GLY A 307 -4.48 -3.07 0.19
CA GLY A 307 -5.19 -2.21 -0.76
C GLY A 307 -6.57 -1.80 -0.23
N LEU A 308 -7.30 -2.75 0.36
CA LEU A 308 -8.62 -2.51 0.94
C LEU A 308 -8.60 -1.46 2.06
N LEU A 309 -7.60 -1.54 2.96
CA LEU A 309 -7.46 -0.61 4.08
C LEU A 309 -7.40 0.84 3.60
N MET A 310 -6.67 1.11 2.50
CA MET A 310 -6.56 2.46 1.94
C MET A 310 -7.90 3.04 1.45
N LEU A 311 -8.86 2.18 1.09
CA LEU A 311 -10.15 2.58 0.50
C LEU A 311 -11.35 2.47 1.45
N LEU A 312 -11.22 1.77 2.58
CA LEU A 312 -12.33 1.37 3.48
C LEU A 312 -13.33 2.50 3.76
N ASN A 313 -12.81 3.70 4.05
CA ASN A 313 -13.61 4.88 4.37
C ASN A 313 -13.45 6.00 3.33
N ASN A 314 -12.70 5.78 2.25
CA ASN A 314 -12.44 6.81 1.25
C ASN A 314 -13.35 6.62 0.05
N ASN A 315 -13.78 7.74 -0.53
CA ASN A 315 -14.55 7.72 -1.75
C ASN A 315 -13.60 7.55 -2.93
N PHE A 316 -13.92 6.61 -3.82
CA PHE A 316 -13.20 6.37 -5.06
C PHE A 316 -14.22 6.09 -6.16
N LYS A 317 -13.83 6.31 -7.41
CA LYS A 317 -14.70 6.11 -8.57
C LYS A 317 -14.07 5.09 -9.50
N ALA A 318 -14.73 3.96 -9.66
CA ALA A 318 -14.31 2.94 -10.61
C ALA A 318 -15.53 2.30 -11.29
N LYS A 319 -15.44 2.05 -12.60
CA LYS A 319 -16.52 1.37 -13.34
C LYS A 319 -16.59 -0.11 -12.96
N THR A 320 -15.45 -0.77 -12.86
CA THR A 320 -15.32 -2.16 -12.37
C THR A 320 -14.38 -2.20 -11.18
N THR A 321 -14.81 -2.83 -10.08
CA THR A 321 -14.00 -3.01 -8.87
C THR A 321 -13.85 -4.49 -8.56
N ILE A 322 -12.61 -4.94 -8.41
CA ILE A 322 -12.30 -6.33 -8.11
C ILE A 322 -11.49 -6.38 -6.82
N LEU A 323 -11.99 -7.06 -5.79
CA LEU A 323 -11.20 -7.35 -4.61
C LEU A 323 -10.51 -8.70 -4.80
N ASP A 324 -9.18 -8.66 -4.94
CA ASP A 324 -8.35 -9.83 -5.20
C ASP A 324 -7.73 -10.38 -3.92
N PHE A 325 -8.29 -11.48 -3.43
CA PHE A 325 -7.85 -12.11 -2.19
C PHE A 325 -6.68 -13.06 -2.42
N HIS A 326 -5.60 -12.85 -1.67
CA HIS A 326 -4.47 -13.80 -1.55
C HIS A 326 -4.28 -14.33 -0.12
N ASP A 327 -5.19 -13.97 0.78
CA ASP A 327 -5.20 -14.38 2.19
C ASP A 327 -6.48 -15.13 2.51
N ASN A 328 -6.46 -15.90 3.58
CA ASN A 328 -7.70 -16.37 4.19
C ASN A 328 -8.48 -15.24 4.86
N MET A 329 -9.76 -15.48 5.18
CA MET A 329 -10.63 -14.43 5.71
C MET A 329 -10.30 -13.98 7.13
N PHE A 330 -9.56 -14.79 7.88
CA PHE A 330 -9.21 -14.49 9.27
C PHE A 330 -8.37 -13.21 9.41
N ILE A 331 -7.63 -12.83 8.37
CA ILE A 331 -6.81 -11.61 8.39
C ILE A 331 -7.65 -10.32 8.50
N TYR A 332 -8.96 -10.38 8.24
CA TYR A 332 -9.89 -9.25 8.31
C TYR A 332 -10.63 -9.14 9.65
N LYS A 333 -10.36 -10.03 10.61
CA LYS A 333 -11.10 -10.11 11.89
C LYS A 333 -10.99 -8.89 12.79
N ASP A 334 -9.97 -8.08 12.57
CA ASP A 334 -9.66 -6.86 13.30
C ASP A 334 -10.35 -5.62 12.70
N ILE A 335 -11.02 -5.77 11.55
CA ILE A 335 -11.79 -4.71 10.91
C ILE A 335 -13.26 -4.85 11.34
N ASP A 336 -13.90 -3.72 11.67
CA ASP A 336 -15.33 -3.71 11.98
C ASP A 336 -16.15 -4.30 10.84
N LYS A 337 -16.98 -5.29 11.17
CA LYS A 337 -17.75 -6.06 10.19
C LYS A 337 -18.72 -5.20 9.39
N ASN A 338 -19.34 -4.19 10.00
CA ASN A 338 -20.29 -3.32 9.29
C ASN A 338 -19.58 -2.41 8.29
N ILE A 339 -18.44 -1.84 8.68
CA ILE A 339 -17.63 -1.02 7.77
C ILE A 339 -17.16 -1.87 6.58
N LEU A 340 -16.69 -3.10 6.85
CA LEU A 340 -16.24 -4.02 5.81
C LEU A 340 -17.37 -4.45 4.85
N LEU A 341 -18.55 -4.77 5.37
CA LEU A 341 -19.72 -5.12 4.54
C LEU A 341 -20.20 -3.92 3.70
N ASN A 342 -20.17 -2.70 4.25
CA ASN A 342 -20.48 -1.48 3.50
C ASN A 342 -19.48 -1.26 2.36
N PHE A 343 -18.20 -1.57 2.58
CA PHE A 343 -17.20 -1.54 1.53
C PHE A 343 -17.45 -2.60 0.46
N PHE A 344 -17.75 -3.84 0.87
CA PHE A 344 -18.05 -4.97 -0.03
C PHE A 344 -19.25 -4.71 -0.95
N ASN A 345 -20.23 -3.93 -0.50
CA ASN A 345 -21.35 -3.53 -1.35
C ASN A 345 -20.92 -2.68 -2.57
N LYS A 346 -19.78 -2.00 -2.49
CA LYS A 346 -19.18 -1.22 -3.59
C LYS A 346 -18.31 -2.06 -4.54
N ILE A 347 -18.11 -3.34 -4.23
CA ILE A 347 -17.28 -4.25 -5.03
C ILE A 347 -18.13 -4.92 -6.12
N THR A 348 -17.64 -4.90 -7.37
CA THR A 348 -18.24 -5.59 -8.51
C THR A 348 -18.00 -7.10 -8.40
N TYR A 349 -16.74 -7.50 -8.22
CA TYR A 349 -16.34 -8.91 -8.15
C TYR A 349 -15.36 -9.20 -7.00
N PHE A 350 -15.50 -10.38 -6.41
CA PHE A 350 -14.54 -10.91 -5.45
C PHE A 350 -13.75 -12.03 -6.12
N HIS A 351 -12.45 -11.84 -6.29
CA HIS A 351 -11.57 -12.84 -6.87
C HIS A 351 -10.98 -13.71 -5.76
N LEU A 352 -11.35 -14.99 -5.81
CA LEU A 352 -10.88 -16.04 -4.92
C LEU A 352 -10.04 -17.05 -5.71
N LYS A 353 -9.24 -17.85 -5.03
CA LYS A 353 -8.24 -18.73 -5.68
C LYS A 353 -8.65 -20.18 -5.79
N SER A 354 -9.68 -20.60 -5.06
CA SER A 354 -10.14 -21.99 -5.01
C SER A 354 -11.56 -22.10 -4.43
N GLU A 355 -12.17 -23.28 -4.52
CA GLU A 355 -13.48 -23.54 -3.90
C GLU A 355 -13.40 -23.59 -2.36
N TYR A 356 -12.29 -24.06 -1.80
CA TYR A 356 -11.98 -23.92 -0.38
C TYR A 356 -11.93 -22.44 0.03
N HIS A 357 -11.27 -21.59 -0.77
CA HIS A 357 -11.22 -20.16 -0.50
C HIS A 357 -12.62 -19.52 -0.48
N LYS A 358 -13.50 -19.92 -1.42
CA LYS A 358 -14.92 -19.51 -1.43
C LYS A 358 -15.68 -20.02 -0.20
N SER A 359 -15.42 -21.25 0.23
CA SER A 359 -16.03 -21.81 1.43
C SER A 359 -15.64 -20.99 2.67
N SER A 360 -14.36 -20.66 2.83
CA SER A 360 -13.87 -19.77 3.90
C SER A 360 -14.44 -18.35 3.81
N PHE A 361 -14.60 -17.81 2.60
CA PHE A 361 -15.27 -16.52 2.38
C PHE A 361 -16.71 -16.55 2.90
N ASN A 362 -17.47 -17.57 2.52
CA ASN A 362 -18.87 -17.71 2.89
C ASN A 362 -19.06 -18.02 4.39
N GLU A 363 -18.15 -18.76 5.01
CA GLU A 363 -18.16 -18.99 6.45
C GLU A 363 -18.06 -17.67 7.23
N TYR A 364 -17.21 -16.75 6.76
CA TYR A 364 -16.93 -15.51 7.46
C TYR A 364 -17.94 -14.38 7.14
N PHE A 365 -18.29 -14.23 5.86
CA PHE A 365 -19.12 -13.13 5.36
C PHE A 365 -20.57 -13.53 5.03
N GLY A 366 -20.89 -14.82 5.06
CA GLY A 366 -22.17 -15.35 4.58
C GLY A 366 -22.24 -15.43 3.06
N ASN A 367 -23.37 -15.91 2.55
CA ASN A 367 -23.56 -16.24 1.14
C ASN A 367 -24.05 -15.06 0.26
N ASN A 368 -24.15 -13.86 0.82
CA ASN A 368 -24.80 -12.70 0.17
C ASN A 368 -24.07 -12.17 -1.06
N PHE A 369 -22.82 -12.59 -1.28
CA PHE A 369 -21.98 -12.13 -2.38
C PHE A 369 -21.65 -13.22 -3.40
N ASN A 370 -22.30 -14.39 -3.30
CA ASN A 370 -21.96 -15.56 -4.14
C ASN A 370 -22.08 -15.30 -5.65
N ASP A 371 -22.98 -14.41 -6.07
CA ASP A 371 -23.18 -13.96 -7.45
C ASP A 371 -22.04 -13.08 -7.95
N LYS A 372 -21.26 -12.48 -7.04
CA LYS A 372 -20.09 -11.64 -7.34
C LYS A 372 -18.76 -12.39 -7.22
N ILE A 373 -18.75 -13.64 -6.73
CA ILE A 373 -17.54 -14.42 -6.55
C ILE A 373 -17.09 -15.03 -7.88
N ILE A 374 -15.82 -14.81 -8.21
CA ILE A 374 -15.16 -15.45 -9.35
C ILE A 374 -13.93 -16.19 -8.81
N ILE A 375 -13.81 -17.46 -9.16
CA ILE A 375 -12.67 -18.29 -8.76
C ILE A 375 -11.67 -18.35 -9.91
N ILE A 376 -10.50 -17.75 -9.70
CA ILE A 376 -9.36 -17.81 -10.62
C ILE A 376 -8.10 -18.12 -9.80
N PRO A 377 -7.50 -19.31 -9.95
CA PRO A 377 -6.26 -19.64 -9.24
C PRO A 377 -5.10 -18.81 -9.78
N ASN A 378 -3.97 -18.78 -9.06
CA ASN A 378 -2.76 -18.22 -9.63
C ASN A 378 -2.23 -19.11 -10.76
N GLY A 379 -1.59 -18.51 -11.76
CA GLY A 379 -0.92 -19.23 -12.84
C GLY A 379 0.42 -19.81 -12.40
N LEU A 380 1.00 -20.63 -13.27
CA LEU A 380 2.30 -21.27 -13.04
C LEU A 380 3.33 -20.79 -14.07
N ARG A 381 4.61 -20.81 -13.65
CA ARG A 381 5.79 -20.54 -14.48
C ARG A 381 6.18 -21.79 -15.27
N ILE A 382 5.29 -22.21 -16.17
CA ILE A 382 5.42 -23.50 -16.86
C ILE A 382 6.72 -23.58 -17.66
N LYS A 383 7.09 -22.50 -18.37
CA LYS A 383 8.29 -22.49 -19.23
C LYS A 383 9.56 -22.74 -18.41
N GLU A 384 9.68 -22.09 -17.26
CA GLU A 384 10.84 -22.20 -16.37
C GLU A 384 10.90 -23.57 -15.68
N PHE A 385 9.77 -24.04 -15.13
CA PHE A 385 9.71 -25.32 -14.41
C PHE A 385 9.74 -26.56 -15.32
N SER A 386 9.60 -26.39 -16.64
CA SER A 386 9.68 -27.49 -17.62
C SER A 386 11.12 -27.81 -18.05
N ILE A 387 12.12 -27.04 -17.60
CA ILE A 387 13.51 -27.18 -18.03
C ILE A 387 14.38 -27.73 -16.89
N ASN A 388 14.93 -28.94 -17.07
CA ASN A 388 15.99 -29.48 -16.23
C ASN A 388 17.36 -28.99 -16.73
N ALA A 389 17.70 -27.73 -16.46
CA ALA A 389 18.86 -27.05 -17.06
C ALA A 389 20.20 -27.77 -16.81
N GLU A 390 20.38 -28.35 -15.62
CA GLU A 390 21.61 -29.05 -15.22
C GLU A 390 21.58 -30.55 -15.53
N ASN A 391 20.50 -31.06 -16.16
CA ASN A 391 20.28 -32.49 -16.38
C ASN A 391 20.46 -33.33 -15.10
N VAL A 392 20.01 -32.79 -13.95
CA VAL A 392 20.18 -33.48 -12.67
C VAL A 392 19.42 -34.80 -12.67
N ILE A 393 20.05 -35.83 -12.09
CA ILE A 393 19.47 -37.15 -11.94
C ILE A 393 18.69 -37.19 -10.64
N ARG A 394 17.41 -37.55 -10.73
CA ARG A 394 16.53 -37.64 -9.57
C ARG A 394 16.97 -38.73 -8.61
N ASN A 395 16.98 -38.41 -7.31
CA ASN A 395 17.24 -39.36 -6.25
C ASN A 395 15.89 -39.96 -5.76
N PRO A 396 15.69 -41.29 -5.82
CA PRO A 396 14.47 -41.94 -5.36
C PRO A 396 14.18 -41.73 -3.87
N TYR A 397 15.22 -41.51 -3.05
CA TYR A 397 15.11 -41.37 -1.59
C TYR A 397 15.06 -39.91 -1.12
N ARG A 398 14.96 -38.95 -2.04
CA ARG A 398 15.05 -37.52 -1.71
C ARG A 398 13.68 -36.85 -1.68
N PHE A 399 13.47 -36.07 -0.63
CA PHE A 399 12.28 -35.28 -0.37
C PHE A 399 12.66 -33.79 -0.32
N CYS A 400 11.77 -32.94 -0.78
CA CYS A 400 11.87 -31.50 -0.58
C CYS A 400 10.67 -30.94 0.21
N PHE A 401 10.89 -29.87 0.97
CA PHE A 401 9.87 -29.00 1.53
C PHE A 401 10.22 -27.57 1.13
N CYS A 402 9.37 -26.89 0.35
CA CYS A 402 9.74 -25.61 -0.27
C CYS A 402 8.89 -24.41 0.18
N SER A 403 8.47 -24.39 1.44
CA SER A 403 7.55 -23.39 1.99
C SER A 403 8.06 -22.85 3.34
N SER A 404 7.44 -21.78 3.85
CA SER A 404 7.76 -21.23 5.17
C SER A 404 7.64 -22.28 6.28
N TYR A 405 8.54 -22.28 7.27
CA TYR A 405 8.67 -23.38 8.24
C TYR A 405 7.51 -23.45 9.25
N ASP A 406 6.74 -22.38 9.39
CA ASP A 406 5.45 -22.35 10.12
C ASP A 406 4.33 -23.14 9.43
N ARG A 407 4.57 -23.69 8.23
CA ARG A 407 3.63 -24.55 7.49
C ARG A 407 3.72 -26.01 7.89
N SER A 408 3.65 -26.26 9.20
CA SER A 408 3.63 -27.60 9.82
C SER A 408 4.93 -28.40 9.64
N LEU A 409 6.05 -27.76 9.28
CA LEU A 409 7.33 -28.46 9.15
C LEU A 409 7.76 -29.08 10.49
N ASP A 410 7.52 -28.39 11.61
CA ASP A 410 7.85 -28.92 12.94
C ASP A 410 7.10 -30.23 13.23
N GLN A 411 5.84 -30.32 12.82
CA GLN A 411 5.02 -31.52 12.99
C GLN A 411 5.55 -32.68 12.13
N ILE A 412 5.94 -32.39 10.88
CA ILE A 412 6.57 -33.36 9.99
C ILE A 412 7.87 -33.89 10.60
N LEU A 413 8.73 -33.00 11.11
CA LEU A 413 10.02 -33.36 11.71
C LEU A 413 9.87 -34.12 13.03
N LYS A 414 8.83 -33.84 13.83
CA LYS A 414 8.55 -34.55 15.09
C LYS A 414 7.98 -35.94 14.85
N TYR A 415 7.00 -36.07 13.95
CA TYR A 415 6.11 -37.22 13.95
C TYR A 415 6.16 -38.10 12.70
N ILE A 416 6.59 -37.58 11.56
CA ILE A 416 6.56 -38.33 10.28
C ILE A 416 7.97 -38.70 9.84
N TRP A 417 8.84 -37.69 9.70
CA TRP A 417 10.17 -37.85 9.14
C TRP A 417 11.05 -38.85 9.91
N PRO A 418 11.06 -38.87 11.25
CA PRO A 418 11.86 -39.85 12.00
C PRO A 418 11.51 -41.30 11.64
N HIS A 419 10.24 -41.61 11.38
CA HIS A 419 9.82 -42.95 10.95
C HIS A 419 10.29 -43.28 9.53
N ILE A 420 10.22 -42.32 8.61
CA ILE A 420 10.74 -42.46 7.24
C ILE A 420 12.25 -42.75 7.27
N TYR A 421 13.01 -41.91 7.98
CA TYR A 421 14.46 -42.05 8.07
C TYR A 421 14.90 -43.32 8.80
N GLU A 422 14.16 -43.76 9.83
CA GLU A 422 14.48 -44.99 10.54
C GLU A 422 14.34 -46.23 9.64
N ALA A 423 13.30 -46.27 8.81
CA ALA A 423 13.06 -47.36 7.88
C ALA A 423 13.98 -47.31 6.64
N GLU A 424 14.36 -46.12 6.18
CA GLU A 424 15.23 -45.93 5.02
C GLU A 424 16.31 -44.88 5.32
N LYS A 425 17.52 -45.34 5.67
CA LYS A 425 18.64 -44.47 6.07
C LYS A 425 19.22 -43.64 4.93
N ARG A 426 18.87 -43.95 3.67
CA ARG A 426 19.24 -43.14 2.50
C ARG A 426 18.29 -41.96 2.29
N ALA A 427 17.19 -41.87 3.05
CA ALA A 427 16.22 -40.81 2.90
C ALA A 427 16.80 -39.45 3.31
N GLU A 428 16.61 -38.44 2.46
CA GLU A 428 17.06 -37.07 2.71
C GLU A 428 15.87 -36.10 2.57
N LEU A 429 15.70 -35.19 3.53
CA LEU A 429 14.71 -34.11 3.49
C LEU A 429 15.43 -32.77 3.36
N HIS A 430 15.25 -32.13 2.21
CA HIS A 430 15.80 -30.81 1.93
C HIS A 430 14.74 -29.74 2.10
N ILE A 431 14.94 -28.87 3.09
CA ILE A 431 14.00 -27.80 3.43
C ILE A 431 14.50 -26.45 2.90
N TYR A 432 13.59 -25.71 2.28
CA TYR A 432 13.83 -24.43 1.62
C TYR A 432 12.75 -23.43 2.07
N TYR A 433 13.09 -22.14 2.00
CA TYR A 433 12.33 -20.92 2.37
C TYR A 433 12.82 -20.26 3.66
N GLY A 434 13.03 -21.00 4.74
CA GLY A 434 13.49 -20.42 6.02
C GLY A 434 12.39 -19.78 6.86
N MET A 435 12.81 -18.88 7.76
CA MET A 435 11.98 -18.25 8.81
C MET A 435 12.07 -16.72 8.80
N ASP A 436 12.48 -16.11 7.67
CA ASP A 436 12.79 -14.67 7.57
C ASP A 436 11.61 -13.77 7.96
N TYR A 437 10.37 -14.20 7.68
CA TYR A 437 9.14 -13.46 7.99
C TYR A 437 8.35 -14.03 9.18
N ILE A 438 8.96 -14.94 9.94
CA ILE A 438 8.38 -15.39 11.21
C ILE A 438 8.89 -14.43 12.29
N PHE A 439 8.00 -13.87 13.10
CA PHE A 439 8.36 -12.92 14.17
C PHE A 439 8.38 -13.56 15.55
N ASP A 440 7.99 -14.83 15.66
CA ASP A 440 8.03 -15.61 16.89
C ASP A 440 9.44 -16.21 17.11
N ASP A 441 10.19 -15.61 18.03
CA ASP A 441 11.56 -16.04 18.36
C ASP A 441 11.59 -17.39 19.09
N GLU A 442 10.55 -17.73 19.85
CA GLU A 442 10.46 -19.02 20.53
C GLU A 442 10.25 -20.14 19.50
N PHE A 443 9.34 -19.92 18.54
CA PHE A 443 9.17 -20.82 17.40
C PHE A 443 10.48 -21.04 16.64
N LYS A 444 11.20 -19.96 16.30
CA LYS A 444 12.49 -20.06 15.59
C LYS A 444 13.50 -20.90 16.36
N LYS A 445 13.66 -20.65 17.65
CA LYS A 445 14.59 -21.39 18.51
C LYS A 445 14.25 -22.89 18.54
N ASN A 446 12.97 -23.20 18.73
CA ASN A 446 12.48 -24.57 18.76
C ASN A 446 12.67 -25.27 17.41
N MET A 447 12.39 -24.57 16.30
CA MET A 447 12.59 -25.08 14.95
C MET A 447 14.07 -25.38 14.65
N TYR A 448 15.00 -24.47 14.99
CA TYR A 448 16.44 -24.72 14.79
C TYR A 448 16.94 -25.93 15.59
N GLN A 449 16.49 -26.08 16.84
CA GLN A 449 16.82 -27.25 17.65
C GLN A 449 16.27 -28.54 17.02
N LEU A 450 15.04 -28.50 16.52
CA LEU A 450 14.40 -29.63 15.88
C LEU A 450 15.11 -30.03 14.59
N ILE A 451 15.41 -29.06 13.71
CA ILE A 451 16.19 -29.29 12.49
C ILE A 451 17.56 -29.90 12.84
N GLY A 452 18.28 -29.30 13.80
CA GLY A 452 19.63 -29.75 14.17
C GLY A 452 19.67 -31.12 14.86
N SER A 453 18.57 -31.57 15.46
CA SER A 453 18.47 -32.89 16.12
C SER A 453 17.87 -33.97 15.23
N THR A 454 17.22 -33.60 14.12
CA THR A 454 16.55 -34.55 13.22
C THR A 454 17.52 -35.05 12.15
N LYS A 455 17.70 -36.37 12.06
CA LYS A 455 18.62 -37.00 11.09
C LYS A 455 18.10 -36.92 9.66
N GLY A 456 19.00 -36.78 8.70
CA GLY A 456 18.67 -36.75 7.27
C GLY A 456 18.00 -35.47 6.80
N VAL A 457 18.03 -34.39 7.59
CA VAL A 457 17.44 -33.10 7.24
C VAL A 457 18.52 -32.09 6.89
N MET A 458 18.36 -31.36 5.79
CA MET A 458 19.24 -30.27 5.39
C MET A 458 18.46 -28.98 5.18
N ASP A 459 18.84 -27.93 5.91
CA ASP A 459 18.29 -26.57 5.79
C ASP A 459 19.08 -25.74 4.77
N HIS A 460 18.38 -25.21 3.77
CA HIS A 460 18.94 -24.36 2.73
C HIS A 460 18.47 -22.90 2.85
N GLY A 461 17.60 -22.58 3.80
CA GLY A 461 16.98 -21.26 3.92
C GLY A 461 16.26 -20.82 2.65
N ARG A 462 16.07 -19.53 2.47
CA ARG A 462 15.44 -18.97 1.28
C ARG A 462 16.37 -19.04 0.08
N GLN A 463 15.90 -19.64 -1.01
CA GLN A 463 16.70 -19.83 -2.23
C GLN A 463 16.02 -19.21 -3.46
N PRO A 464 16.80 -18.76 -4.46
CA PRO A 464 16.27 -18.32 -5.75
C PRO A 464 15.55 -19.43 -6.52
N MET A 465 14.74 -19.04 -7.51
CA MET A 465 13.83 -19.94 -8.24
C MET A 465 14.54 -21.08 -8.98
N ASP A 466 15.69 -20.83 -9.59
CA ASP A 466 16.50 -21.83 -10.31
C ASP A 466 16.96 -22.96 -9.38
N ILE A 467 17.35 -22.63 -8.14
CA ILE A 467 17.69 -23.61 -7.11
C ILE A 467 16.46 -24.45 -6.70
N ILE A 468 15.28 -23.82 -6.56
CA ILE A 468 14.04 -24.53 -6.25
C ILE A 468 13.63 -25.47 -7.38
N ILE A 469 13.76 -25.04 -8.64
CA ILE A 469 13.50 -25.88 -9.82
C ILE A 469 14.45 -27.08 -9.81
N ARG A 470 15.75 -26.83 -9.64
CA ARG A 470 16.77 -27.88 -9.56
C ARG A 470 16.47 -28.88 -8.44
N GLU A 471 16.09 -28.41 -7.26
CA GLU A 471 15.69 -29.29 -6.17
C GLU A 471 14.49 -30.16 -6.54
N LYS A 472 13.43 -29.59 -7.14
CA LYS A 472 12.25 -30.36 -7.55
C LYS A 472 12.59 -31.39 -8.63
N TYR A 473 13.62 -31.18 -9.44
CA TYR A 473 14.12 -32.22 -10.35
C TYR A 473 14.94 -33.31 -9.63
N LEU A 474 15.68 -32.96 -8.57
CA LEU A 474 16.41 -33.93 -7.74
C LEU A 474 15.52 -34.77 -6.83
N SER A 475 14.49 -34.17 -6.24
CA SER A 475 13.62 -34.79 -5.25
C SER A 475 12.56 -35.66 -5.90
N THR A 476 12.30 -36.86 -5.36
CA THR A 476 11.18 -37.68 -5.81
C THR A 476 9.86 -37.18 -5.26
N PHE A 477 9.86 -36.70 -4.03
CA PHE A 477 8.67 -36.27 -3.32
C PHE A 477 8.78 -34.82 -2.84
N HIS A 478 7.67 -34.10 -2.89
CA HIS A 478 7.52 -32.83 -2.18
C HIS A 478 6.66 -33.10 -0.93
N LEU A 479 7.31 -33.21 0.23
CA LEU A 479 6.64 -33.47 1.49
C LEU A 479 6.03 -32.18 2.04
N TYR A 480 4.71 -32.05 2.00
CA TYR A 480 3.97 -30.86 2.42
C TYR A 480 2.65 -31.24 3.11
N LEU A 481 2.77 -32.02 4.18
CA LEU A 481 1.67 -32.41 5.07
C LEU A 481 1.27 -31.22 5.98
N SER A 482 0.75 -30.15 5.38
CA SER A 482 0.35 -28.95 6.12
C SER A 482 -1.12 -28.98 6.54
N SER A 483 -1.44 -28.45 7.72
CA SER A 483 -2.81 -28.16 8.16
C SER A 483 -3.12 -26.65 8.14
N ALA A 484 -2.29 -25.85 7.47
CA ALA A 484 -2.41 -24.40 7.50
C ALA A 484 -3.67 -23.90 6.76
N ILE A 485 -4.65 -23.40 7.51
CA ILE A 485 -5.86 -22.73 6.99
C ILE A 485 -5.57 -21.47 6.16
N SER A 486 -4.35 -20.95 6.24
CA SER A 486 -3.92 -19.78 5.47
C SER A 486 -3.48 -20.14 4.05
N GLU A 487 -3.38 -21.42 3.71
CA GLU A 487 -3.14 -21.86 2.32
C GLU A 487 -4.46 -21.87 1.53
N ILE A 488 -4.57 -20.99 0.55
CA ILE A 488 -5.78 -20.82 -0.29
C ILE A 488 -5.56 -21.15 -1.76
N ASP A 489 -4.31 -21.45 -2.16
CA ASP A 489 -3.98 -21.81 -3.54
C ASP A 489 -2.79 -22.78 -3.67
N CYS A 490 -1.67 -22.53 -3.00
CA CYS A 490 -0.46 -23.35 -3.08
C CYS A 490 0.12 -23.54 -4.49
N ILE A 491 0.65 -22.45 -5.08
CA ILE A 491 1.39 -22.46 -6.36
C ILE A 491 2.51 -23.52 -6.33
N ASN A 492 3.23 -23.60 -5.22
CA ASN A 492 4.44 -24.40 -5.06
C ASN A 492 4.22 -25.90 -5.32
N ILE A 493 3.10 -26.45 -4.85
CA ILE A 493 2.73 -27.86 -5.05
C ILE A 493 2.35 -28.13 -6.51
N ARG A 494 1.65 -27.19 -7.15
CA ARG A 494 1.30 -27.30 -8.57
C ARG A 494 2.53 -27.22 -9.48
N GLU A 495 3.51 -26.38 -9.12
CA GLU A 495 4.80 -26.34 -9.81
C GLU A 495 5.60 -27.64 -9.68
N SER A 496 5.48 -28.39 -8.57
CA SER A 496 6.13 -29.70 -8.42
C SER A 496 5.65 -30.73 -9.44
N LEU A 497 4.40 -30.62 -9.89
CA LEU A 497 3.83 -31.51 -10.91
C LEU A 497 4.61 -31.39 -12.23
N ILE A 498 4.96 -30.17 -12.63
CA ILE A 498 5.71 -29.86 -13.86
C ILE A 498 7.10 -30.52 -13.82
N CYS A 499 7.73 -30.48 -12.66
CA CYS A 499 9.03 -31.11 -12.42
C CYS A 499 8.95 -32.62 -12.18
N LYS A 500 7.79 -33.27 -12.31
CA LYS A 500 7.59 -34.70 -11.93
C LYS A 500 8.00 -35.02 -10.47
N CYS A 501 7.91 -34.04 -9.58
CA CYS A 501 8.12 -34.21 -8.14
C CYS A 501 6.77 -34.48 -7.50
N ILE A 502 6.58 -35.67 -6.91
CA ILE A 502 5.28 -36.14 -6.45
C ILE A 502 4.91 -35.44 -5.13
N PRO A 503 3.85 -34.62 -5.08
CA PRO A 503 3.45 -34.01 -3.82
C PRO A 503 2.89 -35.06 -2.85
N ILE A 504 3.31 -34.96 -1.59
CA ILE A 504 2.72 -35.65 -0.44
C ILE A 504 2.07 -34.57 0.41
N ILE A 505 0.74 -34.51 0.42
CA ILE A 505 -0.03 -33.39 0.96
C ILE A 505 -1.14 -33.87 1.89
N SER A 506 -1.62 -32.98 2.76
CA SER A 506 -2.76 -33.28 3.62
C SER A 506 -4.07 -33.30 2.83
N ASN A 507 -5.05 -34.09 3.25
CA ASN A 507 -6.43 -34.06 2.77
C ASN A 507 -7.24 -32.97 3.49
N PHE A 508 -6.76 -31.73 3.42
CA PHE A 508 -7.29 -30.60 4.19
C PHE A 508 -7.29 -29.31 3.35
N GLY A 509 -8.29 -28.45 3.58
CA GLY A 509 -8.37 -27.13 2.94
C GLY A 509 -8.23 -27.18 1.42
N VAL A 510 -7.41 -26.28 0.86
CA VAL A 510 -7.17 -26.21 -0.59
C VAL A 510 -6.48 -27.46 -1.16
N PHE A 511 -5.78 -28.24 -0.32
CA PHE A 511 -5.06 -29.42 -0.79
C PHE A 511 -5.98 -30.52 -1.34
N LYS A 512 -7.26 -30.54 -0.92
CA LYS A 512 -8.30 -31.39 -1.52
C LYS A 512 -8.48 -31.15 -3.01
N GLU A 513 -8.19 -29.92 -3.45
CA GLU A 513 -8.25 -29.47 -4.84
C GLU A 513 -6.88 -29.56 -5.53
N ARG A 514 -5.88 -30.24 -4.95
CA ARG A 514 -4.53 -30.38 -5.50
C ARG A 514 -4.20 -31.84 -5.72
N HIS A 515 -3.49 -32.12 -6.82
CA HIS A 515 -3.11 -33.49 -7.16
C HIS A 515 -1.83 -33.91 -6.44
N GLY A 516 -1.83 -35.13 -5.91
CA GLY A 516 -0.73 -35.70 -5.15
C GLY A 516 -1.20 -36.86 -4.29
N LEU A 517 -0.26 -37.38 -3.50
CA LEU A 517 -0.51 -38.34 -2.43
C LEU A 517 -1.17 -37.61 -1.25
N GLN A 518 -2.46 -37.84 -1.04
CA GLN A 518 -3.22 -37.14 0.01
C GLN A 518 -3.40 -38.00 1.27
N TYR A 519 -3.16 -37.41 2.43
CA TYR A 519 -3.32 -38.07 3.73
C TYR A 519 -4.21 -37.27 4.67
N GLN A 520 -5.17 -37.94 5.32
CA GLN A 520 -5.95 -37.30 6.37
C GLN A 520 -5.07 -37.16 7.63
N ILE A 521 -4.85 -35.92 8.06
CA ILE A 521 -4.02 -35.61 9.23
C ILE A 521 -4.73 -34.59 10.09
N ASN A 522 -4.72 -34.82 11.40
CA ASN A 522 -5.10 -33.85 12.42
C ASN A 522 -3.94 -33.72 13.41
N TYR A 523 -3.28 -32.55 13.43
CA TYR A 523 -2.18 -32.30 14.36
C TYR A 523 -2.65 -31.89 15.76
N ASP A 524 -3.92 -31.52 15.93
CA ASP A 524 -4.50 -31.19 17.24
C ASP A 524 -4.77 -32.45 18.09
N GLU A 525 -4.96 -33.59 17.41
CA GLU A 525 -5.14 -34.91 18.03
C GLU A 525 -3.94 -35.80 17.70
N VAL A 526 -2.83 -35.58 18.43
CA VAL A 526 -1.58 -36.34 18.22
C VAL A 526 -1.84 -37.83 18.39
N ASN A 527 -1.83 -38.56 17.27
CA ASN A 527 -1.99 -40.00 17.20
C ASN A 527 -0.78 -40.60 16.48
N GLU A 528 0.19 -41.07 17.27
CA GLU A 528 1.44 -41.63 16.77
C GLU A 528 1.23 -42.82 15.82
N ASP A 529 0.20 -43.64 16.04
CA ASP A 529 -0.11 -44.76 15.17
C ASP A 529 -0.50 -44.30 13.76
N ILE A 530 -1.29 -43.22 13.64
CA ILE A 530 -1.66 -42.63 12.35
C ILE A 530 -0.42 -42.11 11.63
N PHE A 531 0.45 -41.38 12.32
CA PHE A 531 1.68 -40.86 11.73
C PHE A 531 2.61 -41.97 11.24
N LYS A 532 2.72 -43.06 12.00
CA LYS A 532 3.47 -44.24 11.59
C LYS A 532 2.86 -44.96 10.39
N ILE A 533 1.53 -45.08 10.34
CA ILE A 533 0.82 -45.65 9.18
C ILE A 533 1.10 -44.82 7.92
N ILE A 534 1.02 -43.49 8.02
CA ILE A 534 1.30 -42.58 6.91
C ILE A 534 2.75 -42.72 6.45
N ALA A 535 3.72 -42.71 7.38
CA ALA A 535 5.13 -42.88 7.07
C ALA A 535 5.39 -44.22 6.36
N ASN A 536 4.82 -45.32 6.85
CA ASN A 536 4.95 -46.64 6.24
C ASN A 536 4.38 -46.71 4.83
N ASP A 537 3.24 -46.08 4.58
CA ASP A 537 2.66 -46.01 3.24
C ASP A 537 3.52 -45.16 2.29
N ILE A 538 4.08 -44.04 2.75
CA ILE A 538 5.06 -43.24 2.00
C ILE A 538 6.29 -44.10 1.64
N ILE A 539 6.83 -44.85 2.60
CA ILE A 539 7.99 -45.75 2.38
C ILE A 539 7.65 -46.84 1.35
N SER A 540 6.46 -47.44 1.46
CA SER A 540 5.99 -48.45 0.51
C SER A 540 5.99 -47.91 -0.92
N LYS A 541 5.40 -46.72 -1.11
CA LYS A 541 5.35 -46.03 -2.41
C LYS A 541 6.71 -45.56 -2.90
N MET A 542 7.59 -45.12 -2.00
CA MET A 542 8.97 -44.73 -2.32
C MET A 542 9.78 -45.91 -2.88
N ASN A 543 9.48 -47.14 -2.45
CA ASN A 543 10.15 -48.35 -2.90
C ASN A 543 9.48 -49.01 -4.11
N ASP A 544 8.38 -48.45 -4.61
CA ASP A 544 7.64 -48.94 -5.77
C ASP A 544 7.92 -48.06 -7.00
N ASN A 545 8.88 -48.49 -7.83
CA ASN A 545 9.26 -47.77 -9.05
C ASN A 545 8.13 -47.66 -10.07
N GLU A 546 7.27 -48.68 -10.17
CA GLU A 546 6.15 -48.68 -11.10
C GLU A 546 5.11 -47.64 -10.65
N TYR A 547 4.79 -47.62 -9.36
CA TYR A 547 3.93 -46.60 -8.77
C TYR A 547 4.49 -45.19 -8.99
N ILE A 548 5.78 -44.98 -8.76
CA ILE A 548 6.43 -43.67 -8.92
C ILE A 548 6.31 -43.18 -10.37
N GLU A 549 6.68 -44.00 -11.36
CA GLU A 549 6.64 -43.59 -12.76
C GLU A 549 5.21 -43.36 -13.26
N ASN A 550 4.27 -44.22 -12.87
CA ASN A 550 2.86 -44.05 -13.19
C ASN A 550 2.30 -42.75 -12.58
N SER A 551 2.63 -42.47 -11.31
CA SER A 551 2.21 -41.24 -10.63
C SER A 551 2.79 -40.01 -11.31
N ARG A 552 4.09 -40.01 -11.64
CA ARG A 552 4.75 -38.88 -12.33
C ARG A 552 4.10 -38.56 -13.67
N ASN A 553 3.82 -39.58 -14.48
CA ASN A 553 3.22 -39.39 -15.80
C ASN A 553 1.76 -38.91 -15.70
N SER A 554 1.00 -39.45 -14.74
CA SER A 554 -0.37 -38.99 -14.48
C SER A 554 -0.42 -37.53 -14.03
N LEU A 555 0.44 -37.14 -13.08
CA LEU A 555 0.47 -35.80 -12.50
C LEU A 555 0.81 -34.69 -13.50
N LEU A 556 1.59 -34.98 -14.55
CA LEU A 556 1.86 -34.02 -15.64
C LEU A 556 0.61 -33.62 -16.43
N SER A 557 -0.42 -34.47 -16.46
CA SER A 557 -1.69 -34.20 -17.14
C SER A 557 -2.71 -33.44 -16.27
N SER A 558 -2.27 -33.03 -15.07
CA SER A 558 -3.09 -32.32 -14.10
C SER A 558 -3.73 -31.05 -14.69
N ASN A 559 -5.05 -30.97 -14.60
CA ASN A 559 -5.82 -29.78 -14.98
C ASN A 559 -5.52 -28.53 -14.11
N THR A 560 -4.78 -28.68 -13.02
CA THR A 560 -4.36 -27.56 -12.16
C THR A 560 -3.08 -26.87 -12.67
N ILE A 561 -2.42 -27.45 -13.69
CA ILE A 561 -1.27 -26.87 -14.38
C ILE A 561 -1.79 -25.88 -15.43
N ILE A 562 -1.92 -24.62 -15.02
CA ILE A 562 -2.42 -23.53 -15.87
C ILE A 562 -1.38 -22.43 -15.92
N SER A 563 -1.05 -21.95 -17.13
CA SER A 563 -0.02 -20.92 -17.29
C SER A 563 -0.51 -19.56 -16.81
N TRP A 564 0.42 -18.68 -16.44
CA TRP A 564 0.08 -17.27 -16.23
C TRP A 564 -0.51 -16.58 -17.48
N ASP A 565 -0.16 -17.03 -18.68
CA ASP A 565 -0.72 -16.50 -19.94
C ASP A 565 -2.22 -16.80 -20.03
N ASP A 566 -2.63 -18.02 -19.70
CA ASP A 566 -4.04 -18.43 -19.71
C ASP A 566 -4.81 -17.75 -18.58
N ILE A 567 -4.23 -17.68 -17.37
CA ILE A 567 -4.85 -16.97 -16.25
C ILE A 567 -5.04 -15.49 -16.57
N ALA A 568 -4.05 -14.81 -17.16
CA ALA A 568 -4.18 -13.40 -17.52
C ALA A 568 -5.34 -13.15 -18.51
N LYS A 569 -5.54 -14.06 -19.48
CA LYS A 569 -6.68 -14.02 -20.41
C LYS A 569 -8.02 -14.24 -19.72
N LEU A 570 -8.09 -15.16 -18.75
CA LEU A 570 -9.32 -15.35 -17.94
C LEU A 570 -9.68 -14.08 -17.19
N TRP A 571 -8.70 -13.38 -16.62
CA TRP A 571 -8.93 -12.08 -16.00
C TRP A 571 -9.47 -11.05 -17.00
N LEU A 572 -8.90 -10.96 -18.19
CA LEU A 572 -9.34 -9.99 -19.21
C LEU A 572 -10.78 -10.20 -19.70
N ASN A 573 -11.38 -11.38 -19.52
CA ASN A 573 -12.80 -11.61 -19.81
C ASN A 573 -13.74 -10.93 -18.79
N ILE A 574 -13.20 -10.50 -17.65
CA ILE A 574 -13.93 -9.90 -16.52
C ILE A 574 -13.63 -8.41 -16.42
N LEU A 575 -12.39 -8.01 -16.71
CA LEU A 575 -11.87 -6.64 -16.69
C LEU A 575 -12.47 -5.79 -17.82
#